data_AF-A0A6V7X2L3-F1
#
_entry.id   AF-A0A6V7X2L3-F1
#
_cell.length_a   1.000
_cell.length_b   1.000
_cell.length_c   1.000
_cell.angle_alpha   90.00
_cell.angle_beta   90.00
_cell.angle_gamma   90.00
#
_symmetry.space_group_name_H-M   'P 1'
#
loop_
_entity.id
_entity.type
_entity.pdbx_description
1 polymer ?
#
loop_
_entity_poly.entity_id
_entity_poly.type
_entity_poly.pdbx_seq_one_letter_code
_entity_poly.pdbx_strand_id
1 'polypeptide(L)' 'MKRGEDMCFAITICNTLLITASSSTFGWWIGYLLKQRNAKVYFDADFSNSIYKKDNYPSSWIPLIYNNKLKKKENK' A
#
# COMPACT_ATOMS: atom_id res chain seq x y z
N MET A 1 -5.12 20.72 1.65
CA MET A 1 -3.71 20.50 2.07
C MET A 1 -2.88 20.29 0.82
N LYS A 2 -1.63 20.74 0.82
CA LYS A 2 -0.67 20.45 -0.24
C LYS A 2 -0.19 19.00 -0.07
N ARG A 3 0.08 18.27 -1.16
CA ARG A 3 0.50 16.85 -1.08
C ARG A 3 1.71 16.59 -0.16
N GLY A 4 2.60 17.58 -0.01
CA GLY A 4 3.73 17.49 0.91
C GLY A 4 3.31 17.50 2.39
N GLU A 5 2.26 18.26 2.74
CA GLU A 5 1.70 18.30 4.10
C GLU A 5 1.09 16.94 4.47
N ASP A 6 0.36 16.32 3.53
CA ASP A 6 -0.24 14.99 3.73
C ASP A 6 0.84 13.91 3.94
N MET A 7 1.92 13.97 3.16
CA MET A 7 3.05 13.06 3.32
C MET A 7 3.75 13.28 4.66
N CYS A 8 4.05 14.52 5.04
CA CYS A 8 4.65 14.85 6.34
C CYS A 8 3.80 14.31 7.48
N PHE A 9 2.50 14.60 7.48
CA PHE A 9 1.58 14.08 8.50
C PHE A 9 1.62 12.56 8.58
N ALA A 10 1.52 11.87 7.43
CA ALA A 10 1.52 10.42 7.39
C ALA A 10 2.80 9.81 7.98
N ILE A 11 3.98 10.35 7.63
CA ILE A 11 5.26 9.80 8.12
C ILE A 11 5.56 10.16 9.58
N THR A 12 4.95 11.23 10.13
CA THR A 12 5.18 11.68 11.51
C THR A 12 4.14 11.21 12.51
N ILE A 13 2.93 10.85 12.08
CA ILE A 13 1.82 10.52 12.99
C ILE A 13 1.41 9.05 12.86
N CYS A 14 1.36 8.51 11.65
CA CYS A 14 0.83 7.17 11.44
C CYS A 14 1.82 6.06 11.84
N ASN A 15 1.29 4.94 12.32
CA ASN A 15 2.04 3.71 12.62
C ASN A 15 1.69 2.56 11.66
N THR A 16 0.71 2.77 10.79
CA THR A 16 0.25 1.81 9.79
C THR A 16 -0.15 2.55 8.53
N LEU A 17 0.16 1.99 7.37
CA LEU A 17 -0.24 2.50 6.06
C LEU A 17 -0.92 1.39 5.26
N LEU A 18 -2.01 1.74 4.58
CA LEU A 18 -2.70 0.89 3.61
C LEU A 18 -2.60 1.53 2.22
N ILE A 19 -1.98 0.83 1.28
CA ILE A 19 -1.86 1.25 -0.12
C ILE A 19 -2.86 0.45 -0.94
N THR A 20 -3.97 1.08 -1.31
CA THR A 20 -5.02 0.45 -2.14
C THR A 20 -4.70 0.53 -3.64
N ALA A 21 -3.97 1.56 -4.07
CA ALA A 21 -3.46 1.69 -5.43
C ALA A 21 -1.96 1.41 -5.42
N SER A 22 -1.56 0.14 -5.45
CA SER A 22 -0.15 -0.25 -5.27
C SER A 22 0.78 0.40 -6.30
N SER A 23 0.31 0.64 -7.53
CA SER A 23 1.06 1.34 -8.58
C SER A 23 1.30 2.83 -8.31
N SER A 24 0.72 3.41 -7.25
CA SER A 24 0.94 4.81 -6.89
C SER A 24 2.32 5.02 -6.26
N THR A 25 3.17 5.79 -6.95
CA THR A 25 4.46 6.26 -6.42
C THR A 25 4.31 7.09 -5.14
N PHE A 26 3.22 7.86 -5.00
CA PHE A 26 2.95 8.65 -3.79
C PHE A 26 2.83 7.77 -2.53
N GLY A 27 1.90 6.79 -2.52
CA GLY A 27 1.76 5.83 -1.44
C GLY A 27 3.04 5.00 -1.18
N TRP A 28 3.76 4.64 -2.24
CA TRP A 28 5.04 3.93 -2.11
C TRP A 28 6.06 4.75 -1.31
N TRP A 29 6.22 6.04 -1.61
CA TRP A 29 7.17 6.89 -0.88
C TRP A 29 6.78 7.10 0.59
N ILE A 30 5.49 7.22 0.90
CA ILE A 30 5.03 7.29 2.30
C ILE A 30 5.42 6.01 3.04
N GLY A 31 5.13 4.83 2.45
CA GLY A 31 5.47 3.55 3.06
C GLY A 31 6.98 3.37 3.27
N TYR A 32 7.78 3.87 2.34
CA TYR A 32 9.24 3.77 2.43
C TYR A 32 9.80 4.62 3.58
N LEU A 33 9.32 5.86 3.72
CA LEU A 33 9.76 6.79 4.77
C LEU A 33 9.28 6.36 6.17
N LEU A 34 8.13 5.69 6.26
CA LEU A 34 7.59 5.14 7.50
C LEU A 34 8.48 4.06 8.16
N LYS A 35 9.45 3.49 7.43
CA LYS A 35 10.41 2.51 7.97
C LYS A 35 11.16 3.01 9.21
N GLN A 36 11.40 4.32 9.30
CA GLN A 36 12.07 4.94 10.46
C GLN A 36 11.32 4.73 11.78
N ARG A 37 10.03 4.39 11.72
CA ARG A 37 9.15 4.27 12.89
C ARG A 37 8.66 2.84 13.16
N ASN A 38 9.24 1.84 12.49
CA ASN A 38 8.80 0.45 12.57
C ASN A 38 7.29 0.25 12.26
N ALA A 39 6.75 1.10 11.38
CA ALA A 39 5.35 1.08 11.00
C ALA A 39 5.03 -0.08 10.06
N LYS A 40 3.78 -0.57 10.11
CA LYS A 40 3.31 -1.64 9.23
C LYS A 40 2.78 -1.08 7.92
N VAL A 41 3.26 -1.60 6.79
CA VAL A 41 2.77 -1.20 5.46
C VAL A 41 2.06 -2.37 4.82
N TYR A 42 0.79 -2.17 4.51
CA TYR A 42 -0.05 -3.09 3.78
C TYR A 42 -0.27 -2.55 2.36
N PHE A 43 -0.30 -3.43 1.37
CA PHE A 43 -0.57 -3.01 0.00
C PHE A 43 -1.33 -4.07 -0.78
N ASP A 44 -2.10 -3.62 -1.77
CA ASP A 44 -2.81 -4.49 -2.70
C ASP A 44 -1.82 -5.27 -3.58
N ALA A 45 -1.77 -6.59 -3.44
CA ALA A 45 -0.86 -7.42 -4.22
C ALA A 45 -1.46 -7.89 -5.57
N ASP A 46 -2.62 -7.39 -5.97
CA ASP A 46 -3.16 -7.58 -7.32
C ASP A 46 -2.45 -6.65 -8.32
N PHE A 47 -1.50 -7.24 -9.03
CA PHE A 47 -0.72 -6.55 -10.07
C PHE A 47 -1.16 -6.90 -11.49
N SER A 48 -2.32 -7.55 -11.66
CA SER A 48 -2.80 -8.05 -12.97
C SER A 48 -2.77 -7.00 -14.09
N ASN A 49 -3.00 -5.72 -13.75
CA ASN A 49 -3.03 -4.60 -14.69
C ASN A 49 -1.89 -3.58 -14.48
N SER A 50 -0.75 -4.01 -13.94
CA SER A 50 0.36 -3.14 -13.55
C SER A 50 1.70 -3.63 -14.11
N ILE A 51 2.62 -2.71 -14.39
CA ILE A 51 4.02 -3.03 -14.70
C ILE A 51 4.81 -3.46 -13.45
N TYR A 52 4.28 -3.14 -12.25
CA TYR A 52 4.91 -3.49 -10.99
C TYR A 52 4.60 -4.93 -10.60
N LYS A 53 5.53 -5.53 -9.86
CA LYS A 53 5.47 -6.88 -9.31
C LYS A 53 5.73 -6.82 -7.80
N LYS A 54 5.42 -7.89 -7.09
CA LYS A 54 5.69 -8.03 -5.65
C LYS A 54 7.14 -7.72 -5.29
N ASP A 55 8.10 -8.09 -6.14
CA ASP A 55 9.53 -7.86 -5.92
C ASP A 55 9.95 -6.38 -6.01
N ASN A 56 9.10 -5.51 -6.56
CA ASN A 56 9.34 -4.06 -6.55
C ASN A 56 9.03 -3.39 -5.19
N TYR A 57 8.56 -4.15 -4.21
CA TYR A 57 8.22 -3.67 -2.87
C TYR A 57 9.15 -4.28 -1.82
N PRO A 58 9.43 -3.56 -0.73
CA PRO A 58 10.23 -4.12 0.37
C PRO A 58 9.61 -5.42 0.91
N SER A 59 10.46 -6.40 1.20
CA SER A 59 10.04 -7.71 1.73
C SER A 59 9.34 -7.62 3.10
N SER A 60 9.63 -6.57 3.87
CA SER A 60 8.97 -6.29 5.15
C SER A 60 7.51 -5.82 5.01
N TRP A 61 7.06 -5.46 3.80
CA TRP A 61 5.69 -4.99 3.57
C TRP A 61 4.74 -6.16 3.35
N ILE A 62 3.54 -6.02 3.92
CA ILE A 62 2.55 -7.08 4.03
C ILE A 62 1.61 -7.01 2.82
N PRO A 63 1.61 -8.01 1.92
CA PRO A 63 0.67 -8.05 0.81
C PRO A 63 -0.74 -8.39 1.32
N LEU A 64 -1.75 -7.69 0.81
CA LEU A 64 -3.14 -8.04 1.01
C LEU A 64 -3.56 -9.03 -0.07
N ILE A 65 -4.12 -10.16 0.37
CA ILE A 65 -4.64 -11.22 -0.50
C ILE A 65 -6.14 -11.27 -0.29
N TYR A 66 -6.91 -10.89 -1.31
CA TYR A 66 -8.37 -10.95 -1.23
C TYR A 66 -8.85 -12.37 -1.43
N ASN A 67 -9.75 -12.81 -0.55
CA ASN A 67 -10.41 -14.09 -0.70
C ASN A 67 -11.47 -13.98 -1.82
N ASN A 68 -11.19 -14.56 -2.99
CA ASN A 68 -12.08 -14.52 -4.18
C ASN A 68 -13.49 -15.10 -3.96
N LYS A 69 -13.79 -15.66 -2.78
CA LYS A 69 -15.14 -16.12 -2.43
C LYS A 69 -16.20 -15.01 -2.41
N LEU A 70 -15.81 -13.74 -2.22
CA LEU A 70 -16.75 -12.61 -2.21
C LEU A 70 -17.13 -12.14 -3.63
N LYS A 71 -16.19 -12.17 -4.59
CA LYS A 71 -16.44 -11.76 -5.99
C LYS A 71 -17.47 -12.63 -6.73
N LYS A 72 -17.73 -13.85 -6.26
CA LYS A 72 -18.72 -14.76 -6.87
C LYS A 72 -20.18 -14.44 -6.54
N LYS A 73 -20.44 -13.61 -5.52
CA LYS A 73 -21.82 -13.28 -5.09
C LYS A 73 -22.44 -12.11 -5.85
N GLU A 74 -21.66 -11.30 -6.56
CA GLU A 74 -22.16 -10.13 -7.29
C GLU A 74 -22.57 -10.45 -8.74
N ASN A 75 -22.26 -11.66 -9.23
CA ASN A 75 -22.60 -12.11 -10.59
C ASN A 75 -23.73 -13.16 -10.62
N LYS A 76 -24.68 -13.11 -9.67
CA LYS A 76 -25.80 -14.05 -9.63
C LYS A 76 -27.14 -13.36 -9.43
#